data_AF-A0A1B4PMH2-F1
#
_entry.id   AF-A0A1B4PMH2-F1
#
_cell.length_a   1.000
_cell.length_b   1.000
_cell.length_c   1.000
_cell.angle_alpha   90.00
_cell.angle_beta   90.00
_cell.angle_gamma   90.00
#
_symmetry.space_group_name_H-M   'P 1'
#
loop_
_entity.id
_entity.type
_entity.pdbx_description
1 polymer ?
#
loop_
_entity_poly.entity_id
_entity_poly.type
_entity_poly.pdbx_seq_one_letter_code
_entity_poly.pdbx_strand_id
1 'polypeptide(L)'
;MLEAIGRFDLAALAPEICREVWDACQLTLSGVIRVKKGEIHTTSSGNIQRATCAKMLAEGAYTIEDAYLHDAAQAWLAPVIERCASATL
;
A
#
# COMPACT_ATOMS: atom_id res chain seq x y z
N MET A 1 -4.21 17.02 16.41
CA MET A 1 -4.39 15.62 16.02
C MET A 1 -5.51 15.61 14.98
N LEU A 2 -5.17 15.67 13.69
CA LEU A 2 -6.18 15.51 12.64
C LEU A 2 -6.50 14.02 12.56
N GLU A 3 -7.51 13.57 13.28
CA GLU A 3 -8.16 12.32 12.93
C GLU A 3 -9.08 12.63 11.75
N ALA A 4 -8.79 12.07 10.58
CA ALA A 4 -9.69 12.17 9.45
C ALA A 4 -10.99 11.42 9.81
N ILE A 5 -12.05 12.17 10.13
CA ILE A 5 -13.39 11.66 10.47
C ILE A 5 -14.13 11.32 9.16
N GLY A 6 -13.61 10.35 8.43
CA GLY A 6 -14.20 9.87 7.18
C GLY A 6 -13.86 8.41 6.96
N ARG A 7 -14.80 7.62 6.46
CA ARG A 7 -14.54 6.26 6.01
C ARG A 7 -13.54 6.34 4.85
N PHE A 8 -12.31 5.91 5.08
CA PHE A 8 -11.30 5.84 4.03
C PHE A 8 -11.70 4.73 3.05
N ASP A 9 -12.05 5.13 1.83
CA ASP A 9 -12.43 4.25 0.72
C ASP A 9 -11.29 4.24 -0.32
N LEU A 10 -10.52 3.15 -0.34
CA LEU A 10 -9.38 3.03 -1.24
C LEU A 10 -9.81 2.94 -2.70
N ALA A 11 -10.98 2.35 -3.00
CA ALA A 11 -11.47 2.21 -4.36
C ALA A 11 -11.77 3.58 -4.99
N ALA A 12 -12.24 4.54 -4.18
CA ALA A 12 -12.45 5.92 -4.62
C ALA A 12 -11.14 6.72 -4.71
N LEU A 13 -10.22 6.55 -3.76
CA LEU A 13 -8.98 7.34 -3.68
C LEU A 13 -7.86 6.85 -4.61
N ALA A 14 -7.75 5.56 -4.87
CA ALA A 14 -6.65 5.02 -5.66
C ALA A 14 -6.61 5.57 -7.10
N PRO A 15 -7.74 5.75 -7.83
CA PRO A 15 -7.73 6.43 -9.11
C PRO A 15 -7.22 7.88 -9.04
N GLU A 16 -7.50 8.59 -7.94
CA GLU A 16 -7.01 9.95 -7.72
C GLU A 16 -5.49 9.97 -7.52
N ILE A 17 -4.97 9.10 -6.64
CA ILE A 17 -3.53 8.93 -6.40
C ILE A 17 -2.80 8.55 -7.70
N CYS A 18 -3.34 7.59 -8.46
CA CYS A 18 -2.76 7.17 -9.72
C CYS A 18 -2.68 8.32 -10.73
N ARG A 19 -3.74 9.14 -10.82
CA ARG A 19 -3.75 10.32 -11.69
C ARG A 19 -2.72 11.35 -11.26
N GLU A 20 -2.68 11.69 -9.97
CA GLU A 20 -1.72 12.67 -9.45
C GLU A 20 -0.27 12.23 -9.69
N VAL A 21 0.05 10.94 -9.49
CA VAL A 21 1.39 10.41 -9.76
C VAL A 21 1.71 10.42 -11.24
N TRP A 22 0.75 10.10 -12.11
CA TRP A 22 0.95 10.22 -13.56
C TRP A 22 1.23 11.67 -13.95
N ASP A 23 0.41 12.61 -13.50
CA ASP A 23 0.53 14.02 -13.85
C ASP A 23 1.87 14.61 -13.38
N ALA A 24 2.32 14.24 -12.18
CA ALA A 24 3.57 14.75 -11.60
C ALA A 24 4.83 14.04 -12.12
N CYS A 25 4.78 12.73 -12.35
CA CYS A 25 5.96 11.89 -12.55
C CYS A 25 5.98 11.15 -13.89
N GLN A 26 4.87 11.12 -14.63
CA GLN A 26 4.68 10.30 -15.84
C GLN A 26 4.93 8.80 -15.57
N LEU A 27 4.51 8.34 -14.39
CA LEU A 27 4.65 6.95 -13.95
C LEU A 27 3.28 6.32 -13.68
N THR A 28 3.08 5.09 -14.13
CA THR A 28 1.91 4.29 -13.80
C THR A 28 2.18 3.50 -12.52
N LEU A 29 1.32 3.67 -11.52
CA LEU A 29 1.36 2.83 -10.32
C LEU A 29 0.78 1.45 -10.62
N SER A 30 1.52 0.39 -10.25
CA SER A 30 1.04 -0.98 -10.35
C SER A 30 -0.03 -1.32 -9.32
N GLY A 31 -0.09 -0.57 -8.22
CA GLY A 31 -1.14 -0.68 -7.22
C GLY A 31 -0.94 0.29 -6.06
N VAL A 32 -1.99 0.44 -5.26
CA VAL A 32 -2.00 1.18 -4.00
C VAL A 32 -2.48 0.22 -2.93
N ILE A 33 -1.69 0.08 -1.86
CA ILE A 33 -1.95 -0.89 -0.81
C ILE A 33 -2.14 -0.13 0.50
N ARG A 34 -3.25 -0.42 1.18
CA ARG A 34 -3.52 0.08 2.52
C ARG A 34 -3.17 -1.00 3.53
N VAL A 35 -2.27 -0.66 4.44
CA VAL A 35 -1.84 -1.54 5.54
C VAL A 35 -2.37 -1.03 6.87
N LYS A 36 -2.45 -1.91 7.86
CA LYS A 36 -2.90 -1.57 9.20
C LYS A 36 -2.04 -0.47 9.82
N LYS A 37 -2.69 0.44 10.54
CA LYS A 37 -2.01 1.54 11.25
C LYS A 37 -0.92 1.00 12.18
N GLY A 38 0.27 1.60 12.10
CA GLY A 38 1.43 1.26 12.93
C GLY A 38 2.40 0.27 12.28
N GLU A 39 2.08 -0.30 11.12
CA GLU A 39 2.97 -1.28 10.46
C GLU A 39 4.00 -0.64 9.52
N ILE A 40 3.83 0.64 9.13
CA ILE A 40 4.85 1.38 8.38
C ILE A 40 5.99 1.74 9.34
N HIS A 41 7.13 1.07 9.16
CA HIS A 41 8.29 1.24 10.02
C HIS A 41 8.99 2.58 9.76
N THR A 42 9.29 3.30 10.84
CA THR A 42 10.02 4.58 10.80
C THR A 42 11.37 4.48 11.51
N THR A 43 12.32 5.33 11.14
CA THR A 43 13.59 5.51 11.88
C THR A 43 13.31 6.16 13.25
N SER A 44 14.31 6.21 14.12
CA SER A 44 14.24 6.96 15.38
C SER A 44 13.96 8.46 15.19
N SER A 45 14.27 9.00 14.01
CA SER A 45 13.94 10.37 13.58
C SER A 45 12.57 10.52 12.92
N GLY A 46 11.77 9.44 12.83
CA GLY A 46 10.42 9.47 12.27
C GLY A 46 10.33 9.33 10.74
N ASN A 47 11.44 9.10 10.04
CA ASN A 47 11.43 8.91 8.59
C ASN A 47 11.00 7.50 8.21
N ILE A 48 10.22 7.35 7.13
CA ILE A 48 9.80 6.03 6.63
C ILE A 48 11.02 5.21 6.17
N GLN A 49 11.14 3.99 6.70
CA GLN A 49 12.15 3.02 6.28
C GLN A 49 11.68 2.28 5.01
N ARG A 50 11.77 2.93 3.86
CA ARG A 50 11.22 2.40 2.59
C ARG A 50 11.74 1.01 2.20
N ALA A 51 13.03 0.73 2.42
CA ALA A 51 13.61 -0.59 2.13
C ALA A 51 13.02 -1.68 3.02
N THR A 52 12.85 -1.40 4.32
CA THR A 52 12.16 -2.29 5.26
C THR A 52 10.72 -2.51 4.83
N CYS A 53 10.03 -1.45 4.39
CA CYS A 53 8.65 -1.56 3.91
C CYS A 53 8.53 -2.47 2.68
N ALA A 54 9.44 -2.34 1.71
CA ALA A 54 9.46 -3.20 0.53
C ALA A 54 9.74 -4.67 0.88
N LYS A 55 10.69 -4.90 1.81
CA LYS A 55 11.01 -6.24 2.32
C LYS A 55 9.80 -6.89 3.00
N MET A 56 9.13 -6.17 3.89
CA MET A 56 7.94 -6.66 4.60
C MET A 56 6.81 -7.05 3.63
N LEU A 57 6.57 -6.26 2.59
CA LEU A 57 5.59 -6.62 1.56
C LEU A 57 5.98 -7.91 0.83
N ALA A 58 7.25 -8.03 0.43
CA ALA A 58 7.73 -9.23 -0.26
C ALA A 58 7.61 -10.50 0.60
N GLU A 59 7.88 -10.36 1.91
CA GLU A 59 7.84 -11.43 2.92
C GLU A 59 6.41 -11.76 3.41
N GLY A 60 5.39 -11.00 3.01
CA GLY A 60 4.02 -11.24 3.47
C GLY A 60 3.75 -10.76 4.91
N ALA A 61 4.53 -9.81 5.41
CA ALA A 61 4.53 -9.41 6.82
C ALA A 61 3.52 -8.31 7.17
N TYR A 62 2.83 -7.73 6.18
CA TYR A 62 1.81 -6.70 6.42
C TYR A 62 0.44 -7.31 6.69
N THR A 63 -0.33 -6.65 7.55
CA THR A 63 -1.78 -6.79 7.58
C THR A 63 -2.37 -5.82 6.54
N ILE A 64 -2.77 -6.35 5.40
CA ILE A 64 -3.38 -5.54 4.33
C ILE A 64 -4.87 -5.35 4.62
N GLU A 65 -5.28 -4.10 4.74
CA GLU A 65 -6.69 -3.73 4.97
C GLU A 65 -7.47 -3.63 3.65
N ASP A 66 -6.82 -3.13 2.59
CA ASP A 66 -7.39 -3.00 1.25
C ASP A 66 -6.27 -2.86 0.21
N ALA A 67 -6.53 -3.22 -1.05
CA ALA A 67 -5.58 -3.05 -2.15
C ALA A 67 -6.31 -2.75 -3.46
N TYR A 68 -5.84 -1.70 -4.15
CA TYR A 68 -6.21 -1.40 -5.53
C TYR A 68 -5.05 -1.81 -6.43
N LEU A 69 -5.28 -2.71 -7.38
CA LEU A 69 -4.25 -3.20 -8.30
C LEU A 69 -4.61 -2.81 -9.74
N HIS A 70 -3.60 -2.37 -10.49
CA HIS A 70 -3.76 -2.20 -11.94
C HIS A 70 -3.85 -3.58 -12.62
N ASP A 71 -4.68 -3.72 -13.65
CA ASP A 71 -4.93 -5.02 -14.32
C ASP A 71 -3.65 -5.69 -14.81
N ALA A 72 -2.76 -4.93 -15.45
CA ALA A 72 -1.45 -5.41 -15.90
C ALA A 72 -0.52 -5.90 -14.76
N ALA A 73 -0.81 -5.50 -13.52
CA ALA A 73 -0.04 -5.89 -12.34
C ALA A 73 -0.63 -7.05 -11.55
N GLN A 74 -1.90 -7.40 -11.79
CA GLN A 74 -2.59 -8.42 -11.00
C GLN A 74 -1.83 -9.75 -10.99
N ALA A 75 -1.31 -10.19 -12.13
CA ALA A 75 -0.65 -11.49 -12.27
C ALA A 75 0.59 -11.68 -11.37
N TRP A 76 1.27 -10.60 -10.97
CA TRP A 76 2.48 -10.67 -10.15
C TRP A 76 2.36 -9.98 -8.79
N LEU A 77 1.42 -9.04 -8.62
CA LEU A 77 1.22 -8.34 -7.35
C LEU A 77 0.14 -9.02 -6.49
N ALA A 78 -0.95 -9.53 -7.07
CA ALA A 78 -2.00 -10.20 -6.29
C ALA A 78 -1.48 -11.37 -5.43
N PRO A 79 -0.59 -12.25 -5.93
CA PRO A 79 -0.03 -13.32 -5.08
C PRO A 79 0.82 -12.81 -3.91
N VAL A 80 1.39 -11.60 -4.01
CA VAL A 80 2.13 -10.97 -2.89
C VAL A 80 1.16 -10.48 -1.82
N ILE A 81 0.05 -9.88 -2.24
CA ILE A 81 -1.04 -9.42 -1.35
C ILE A 81 -1.68 -10.62 -0.64
N GLU A 82 -1.95 -11.71 -1.35
CA GLU A 82 -2.54 -12.93 -0.79
C GLU A 82 -1.66 -13.59 0.28
N ARG A 83 -0.33 -13.56 0.12
CA ARG A 83 0.60 -14.03 1.15
C ARG A 83 0.48 -13.22 2.43
N CYS A 84 0.29 -11.90 2.32
CA CYS A 84 0.06 -11.02 3.46
C CYS A 84 -1.24 -11.37 4.21
N ALA A 85 -2.30 -11.72 3.48
CA ALA A 85 -3.57 -12.12 4.10
C ALA A 85 -3.47 -13.44 4.89
N SER A 86 -2.59 -14.34 4.46
CA SER A 86 -2.41 -15.68 5.06
C SER A 86 -1.54 -15.68 6.33
N ALA A 87 -0.80 -14.60 6.61
CA ALA A 87 0.05 -14.46 7.81
C ALA A 87 -0.73 -14.26 9.12
N THR A 88 -2.08 -14.27 9.06
CA THR A 88 -2.98 -14.03 10.20
C THR A 88 -3.44 -15.32 10.90
N LEU A 89 -2.67 -16.41 10.83
CA LEU A 89 -2.96 -17.66 11.55
C LEU A 89 -2.10 -17.81 12.82
#